data_AF-A0A9X3CN89-F1
#
_entry.id   AF-A0A9X3CN89-F1
#
_cell.length_a   1.000
_cell.length_b   1.000
_cell.length_c   1.000
_cell.angle_alpha   90.00
_cell.angle_beta   90.00
_cell.angle_gamma   90.00
#
_symmetry.space_group_name_H-M   'P 1'
#
loop_
_entity.id
_entity.type
_entity.pdbx_description
1 polymer ?
#
loop_
_entity_poly.entity_id
_entity_poly.type
_entity_poly.pdbx_seq_one_letter_code
_entity_poly.pdbx_strand_id
1 'polypeptide(L)'
;MKSKLLTFSICLTMSSGAWSAPDTAFSTKENRDYFGFSTGYQPTNDYFSANVIYGAGIAPALVVETRLGYNNTLLNSKHMLARVSLFGHSQFSSGSSFLFGPFIQYEDETNPFRTGFSGVVKHQLDSDIALFGGISAVVKKESTVRVLPEFILGITWALSASEPVRTRTLELQPTTSKQPIEEVVVPSALPPQRDIIEATHVFKVNSSYITNEKVLKESIQYLHERPNMNIRIVNKHSKGGTIAYNKWLTKRREERLRAFYVRNGITGNRVEIRSNINQELILPLIYIQYHNAN
;
A
#
# COMPACT_ATOMS: atom_id res chain seq x y z
N MET A 1 14.48 46.96 -16.53
CA MET A 1 14.47 45.54 -16.12
C MET A 1 14.42 44.67 -17.37
N LYS A 2 15.42 43.81 -17.60
CA LYS A 2 15.47 42.91 -18.75
C LYS A 2 14.67 41.64 -18.43
N SER A 3 13.43 41.54 -18.91
CA SER A 3 12.67 40.29 -18.90
C SER A 3 13.21 39.38 -20.00
N LYS A 4 13.90 38.31 -19.62
CA LYS A 4 14.28 37.22 -20.54
C LYS A 4 12.99 36.51 -20.97
N LEU A 5 12.65 36.62 -22.24
CA LEU A 5 11.59 35.87 -22.88
C LEU A 5 12.06 34.40 -22.98
N LEU A 6 11.53 33.54 -22.12
CA LEU A 6 11.77 32.11 -22.16
C LEU A 6 10.62 31.47 -22.95
N THR A 7 10.79 31.40 -24.27
CA THR A 7 9.81 30.77 -25.17
C THR A 7 9.97 29.25 -25.06
N PHE A 8 9.20 28.62 -24.19
CA PHE A 8 9.00 27.17 -24.22
C PHE A 8 7.98 26.83 -25.31
N SER A 9 8.47 26.49 -26.50
CA SER A 9 7.62 25.85 -27.52
C SER A 9 7.67 24.34 -27.28
N ILE A 10 6.71 23.83 -26.51
CA ILE A 10 6.44 22.38 -26.45
C ILE A 10 5.58 22.08 -27.69
N CYS A 11 6.22 21.83 -28.83
CA CYS A 11 5.56 21.16 -29.93
C CYS A 11 5.39 19.69 -29.54
N LEU A 12 4.29 19.38 -28.86
CA LEU A 12 3.72 18.03 -28.88
C LEU A 12 3.11 17.84 -30.27
N THR A 13 3.96 17.59 -31.27
CA THR A 13 3.51 16.90 -32.48
C THR A 13 3.15 15.48 -32.07
N MET A 14 1.93 15.31 -31.55
CA MET A 14 1.28 14.01 -31.55
C MET A 14 1.00 13.70 -33.02
N SER A 15 1.97 13.10 -33.70
CA SER A 15 1.69 12.43 -34.97
C SER A 15 0.59 11.42 -34.67
N SER A 16 -0.56 11.59 -35.31
CA SER A 16 -1.65 10.60 -35.34
C SER A 16 -1.26 9.34 -36.12
N GLY A 17 0.00 8.91 -35.99
CA GLY A 17 0.40 7.56 -36.33
C GLY A 17 -0.22 6.67 -35.29
N ALA A 18 -1.17 5.83 -35.71
CA ALA A 18 -1.77 4.79 -34.91
C ALA A 18 -0.67 4.09 -34.10
N TRP A 19 -0.60 4.41 -32.80
CA TRP A 19 0.13 3.57 -31.86
C TRP A 19 -0.64 2.26 -31.84
N SER A 20 -0.20 1.31 -32.66
CA SER A 20 -0.43 -0.09 -32.36
C SER A 20 0.16 -0.29 -30.97
N ALA A 21 -0.72 -0.37 -29.97
CA ALA A 21 -0.30 -0.73 -28.62
C ALA A 21 0.57 -1.98 -28.75
N PRO A 22 1.81 -1.98 -28.24
CA PRO A 22 2.61 -3.19 -28.25
C PRO A 22 1.77 -4.32 -27.64
N ASP A 23 1.75 -5.47 -28.31
CA ASP A 23 1.08 -6.73 -27.91
C ASP A 23 1.69 -7.33 -26.62
N THR A 24 2.14 -6.49 -25.70
CA THR A 24 2.50 -6.90 -24.35
C THR A 24 1.19 -7.14 -23.61
N ALA A 25 0.80 -8.42 -23.55
CA ALA A 25 -0.29 -8.91 -22.73
C ALA A 25 -0.23 -8.25 -21.34
N PHE A 26 -1.10 -7.26 -21.12
CA PHE A 26 -1.25 -6.61 -19.83
C PHE A 26 -1.56 -7.71 -18.81
N SER A 27 -0.67 -7.91 -17.84
CA SER A 27 -0.98 -8.74 -16.70
C SER A 27 -2.17 -8.07 -16.00
N THR A 28 -3.33 -8.73 -16.02
CA THR A 28 -4.60 -8.24 -15.47
C THR A 28 -4.57 -7.95 -13.95
N LYS A 29 -3.42 -8.14 -13.29
CA LYS A 29 -3.15 -7.77 -11.90
C LYS A 29 -2.85 -6.28 -11.67
N GLU A 30 -2.82 -5.44 -12.71
CA GLU A 30 -2.40 -4.03 -12.60
C GLU A 30 -3.52 -3.00 -12.31
N ASN A 31 -4.80 -3.40 -12.29
CA ASN A 31 -5.87 -2.51 -11.81
C ASN A 31 -5.88 -2.48 -10.27
N ARG A 32 -4.86 -1.84 -9.70
CA ARG A 32 -4.81 -1.56 -8.27
C ARG A 32 -5.22 -0.12 -8.04
N ASP A 33 -6.29 0.04 -7.29
CA ASP A 33 -6.57 1.30 -6.63
C ASP A 33 -5.34 1.74 -5.84
N TYR A 34 -5.15 3.03 -5.70
CA TYR A 34 -4.03 3.58 -4.95
C TYR A 34 -4.45 4.77 -4.13
N PHE A 35 -3.75 4.95 -3.00
CA PHE A 35 -3.85 6.11 -2.15
C PHE A 35 -2.49 6.79 -2.07
N GLY A 36 -2.42 8.11 -1.97
CA GLY A 36 -1.13 8.80 -1.94
C GLY A 36 -1.17 10.22 -1.47
N PHE A 37 0.02 10.83 -1.48
CA PHE A 37 0.22 12.24 -1.20
C PHE A 37 1.04 12.85 -2.34
N SER A 38 0.76 14.11 -2.64
CA SER A 38 1.55 14.89 -3.59
C SER A 38 1.67 16.33 -3.19
N THR A 39 2.66 16.97 -3.79
CA THR A 39 2.76 18.42 -3.86
C THR A 39 2.62 18.89 -5.31
N GLY A 40 1.91 19.99 -5.50
CA GLY A 40 1.87 20.74 -6.75
C GLY A 40 2.57 22.10 -6.59
N TYR A 41 3.42 22.48 -7.53
CA TYR A 41 4.05 23.79 -7.62
C TYR A 41 3.72 24.47 -8.93
N GLN A 42 3.18 25.68 -8.87
CA GLN A 42 2.85 26.49 -10.04
C GLN A 42 3.66 27.79 -10.00
N PRO A 43 4.70 27.92 -10.84
CA PRO A 43 5.69 29.01 -10.72
C PRO A 43 5.10 30.39 -11.05
N THR A 44 4.07 30.48 -11.88
CA THR A 44 3.50 31.78 -12.29
C THR A 44 2.92 32.57 -11.12
N ASN A 45 2.36 31.87 -10.13
CA ASN A 45 1.68 32.48 -8.99
C ASN A 45 2.40 32.18 -7.66
N ASP A 46 3.62 31.62 -7.72
CA ASP A 46 4.36 31.08 -6.57
C ASP A 46 3.45 30.26 -5.63
N TYR A 47 2.80 29.28 -6.26
CA TYR A 47 1.73 28.52 -5.65
C TYR A 47 2.24 27.15 -5.23
N PHE A 48 1.89 26.75 -4.01
CA PHE A 48 2.17 25.42 -3.50
C PHE A 48 0.89 24.76 -3.02
N SER A 49 0.66 23.51 -3.43
CA SER A 49 -0.46 22.70 -2.97
C SER A 49 0.06 21.42 -2.34
N ALA A 50 -0.49 21.03 -1.19
CA ALA A 50 -0.33 19.70 -0.63
C ALA A 50 -1.64 18.94 -0.80
N ASN A 51 -1.59 17.76 -1.39
CA ASN A 51 -2.77 17.02 -1.81
C ASN A 51 -2.73 15.57 -1.32
N VAL A 52 -3.89 15.07 -0.91
CA VAL A 52 -4.23 13.66 -0.76
C VAL A 52 -4.79 13.16 -2.09
N ILE A 53 -4.41 11.95 -2.49
CA ILE A 53 -4.80 11.37 -3.77
C ILE A 53 -5.45 10.01 -3.54
N TYR A 54 -6.52 9.74 -4.27
CA TYR A 54 -7.06 8.41 -4.47
C TYR A 54 -7.30 8.17 -5.96
N GLY A 55 -6.73 7.09 -6.49
CA GLY A 55 -6.93 6.66 -7.87
C GLY A 55 -7.55 5.28 -7.93
N ALA A 56 -8.50 5.10 -8.84
CA ALA A 56 -9.19 3.84 -9.09
C ALA A 56 -9.01 3.43 -10.56
N GLY A 57 -8.54 2.20 -10.78
CA GLY A 57 -8.41 1.62 -12.12
C GLY A 57 -9.78 1.14 -12.60
N ILE A 58 -10.38 1.82 -13.58
CA ILE A 58 -11.70 1.46 -14.12
C ILE A 58 -11.61 0.55 -15.36
N ALA A 59 -10.47 0.58 -16.05
CA ALA A 59 -10.11 -0.37 -17.11
C ALA A 59 -8.57 -0.48 -17.19
N PRO A 60 -7.99 -1.50 -17.85
CA PRO A 60 -6.53 -1.68 -17.89
C PRO A 60 -5.73 -0.46 -18.38
N ALA A 61 -6.33 0.32 -19.27
CA ALA A 61 -5.74 1.54 -19.83
C ALA A 61 -6.39 2.83 -19.29
N LEU A 62 -7.22 2.76 -18.25
CA LEU A 62 -8.01 3.90 -17.79
C LEU A 62 -8.12 3.99 -16.27
N VAL A 63 -7.74 5.15 -15.74
CA VAL A 63 -7.71 5.45 -14.30
C VAL A 63 -8.52 6.72 -14.03
N VAL A 64 -9.36 6.69 -12.99
CA VAL A 64 -9.97 7.90 -12.43
C VAL A 64 -9.18 8.28 -11.20
N GLU A 65 -8.68 9.51 -11.14
CA GLU A 65 -7.92 10.02 -10.00
C GLU A 65 -8.61 11.23 -9.38
N THR A 66 -8.75 11.21 -8.06
CA THR A 66 -9.25 12.33 -7.27
C THR A 66 -8.11 12.90 -6.42
N ARG A 67 -8.03 14.22 -6.33
CA ARG A 67 -7.09 14.93 -5.45
C ARG A 67 -7.84 15.92 -4.58
N LEU A 68 -7.54 15.90 -3.29
CA LEU A 68 -8.06 16.85 -2.31
C LEU A 68 -6.89 17.50 -1.60
N GLY A 69 -6.85 18.82 -1.59
CA GLY A 69 -5.72 19.54 -1.02
C GLY A 69 -6.06 20.95 -0.61
N TYR A 70 -5.02 21.67 -0.20
CA TYR A 70 -5.11 23.09 0.07
C TYR A 70 -4.01 23.81 -0.68
N ASN A 71 -4.39 24.96 -1.20
CA ASN A 71 -3.49 25.84 -1.90
C ASN A 71 -3.02 26.91 -0.93
N ASN A 72 -1.71 27.02 -0.80
CA ASN A 72 -1.07 28.04 -0.01
C ASN A 72 -0.36 29.00 -0.97
N THR A 73 -0.96 30.17 -1.16
CA THR A 73 -0.27 31.31 -1.75
C THR A 73 0.34 32.15 -0.64
N LEU A 74 1.43 32.88 -0.92
CA LEU A 74 2.08 33.81 0.03
C LEU A 74 1.10 34.81 0.68
N LEU A 75 -0.07 35.04 0.09
CA LEU A 75 -1.11 35.94 0.55
C LEU A 75 -2.27 35.19 1.24
N ASN A 76 -1.99 34.53 2.35
CA ASN A 76 -2.90 34.23 3.49
C ASN A 76 -4.27 33.54 3.26
N SER A 77 -4.68 33.17 2.04
CA SER A 77 -5.94 32.47 1.79
C SER A 77 -5.70 30.99 1.48
N LYS A 78 -6.13 30.12 2.40
CA LYS A 78 -6.17 28.67 2.17
C LYS A 78 -7.42 28.36 1.35
N HIS A 79 -7.20 28.07 0.07
CA HIS A 79 -8.27 27.64 -0.83
C HIS A 79 -8.29 26.12 -0.90
N MET A 80 -9.47 25.52 -0.73
CA MET A 80 -9.64 24.08 -0.88
C MET A 80 -9.52 23.71 -2.36
N LEU A 81 -8.63 22.79 -2.68
CA LEU A 81 -8.49 22.23 -4.01
C LEU A 81 -9.18 20.87 -4.06
N ALA A 82 -10.06 20.68 -5.04
CA ALA A 82 -10.61 19.38 -5.37
C ALA A 82 -10.47 19.13 -6.88
N ARG A 83 -9.70 18.12 -7.28
CA ARG A 83 -9.46 17.78 -8.69
C ARG A 83 -9.96 16.37 -8.98
N VAL A 84 -10.60 16.19 -10.13
CA VAL A 84 -10.92 14.89 -10.70
C VAL A 84 -10.29 14.80 -12.09
N SER A 85 -9.51 13.75 -12.32
CA SER A 85 -8.78 13.49 -13.55
C SER A 85 -9.22 12.16 -14.15
N LEU A 86 -9.31 12.09 -15.48
CA LEU A 86 -9.50 10.85 -16.22
C LEU A 86 -8.23 10.58 -17.02
N PHE A 87 -7.45 9.59 -16.61
CA PHE A 87 -6.16 9.27 -17.19
C PHE A 87 -6.24 8.05 -18.11
N GLY A 88 -5.72 8.18 -19.33
CA GLY A 88 -5.18 7.06 -20.07
C GLY A 88 -3.90 6.55 -19.41
N HIS A 89 -3.72 5.24 -19.36
CA HIS A 89 -2.57 4.57 -18.75
C HIS A 89 -1.78 3.80 -19.81
N SER A 90 -0.48 4.08 -19.91
CA SER A 90 0.44 3.37 -20.80
C SER A 90 1.68 2.94 -20.01
N GLN A 91 1.94 1.63 -19.98
CA GLN A 91 3.19 1.08 -19.46
C GLN A 91 4.27 1.15 -20.54
N PHE A 92 5.49 1.53 -20.18
CA PHE A 92 6.61 1.57 -21.14
C PHE A 92 7.88 0.88 -20.61
N SER A 93 7.90 0.47 -19.34
CA SER A 93 8.91 -0.44 -18.79
C SER A 93 8.34 -1.24 -17.61
N SER A 94 9.10 -2.23 -17.13
CA SER A 94 8.71 -3.17 -16.06
C SER A 94 8.40 -2.54 -14.70
N GLY A 95 8.56 -1.22 -14.55
CA GLY A 95 8.17 -0.50 -13.34
C GLY A 95 7.76 0.94 -13.62
N SER A 96 7.66 1.37 -14.87
CA SER A 96 7.31 2.75 -15.21
C SER A 96 6.09 2.80 -16.12
N SER A 97 5.19 3.72 -15.77
CA SER A 97 3.97 4.00 -16.51
C SER A 97 3.81 5.50 -16.72
N PHE A 98 3.06 5.84 -17.76
CA PHE A 98 2.67 7.20 -18.10
C PHE A 98 1.15 7.31 -18.00
N LEU A 99 0.68 8.27 -17.21
CA LEU A 99 -0.72 8.65 -17.06
C LEU A 99 -0.92 9.98 -17.77
N PHE A 100 -1.90 10.08 -18.66
CA PHE A 100 -2.18 11.32 -19.37
C PHE A 100 -3.68 11.52 -19.60
N GLY A 101 -4.16 12.75 -19.46
CA GLY A 101 -5.58 13.01 -19.67
C GLY A 101 -6.10 14.32 -19.12
N PRO A 102 -7.38 14.61 -19.39
CA PRO A 102 -8.04 15.82 -18.93
C PRO A 102 -8.36 15.77 -17.43
N PHE A 103 -8.54 16.94 -16.84
CA PHE A 103 -9.07 17.09 -15.50
C PHE A 103 -10.02 18.27 -15.36
N ILE A 104 -10.83 18.22 -14.30
CA ILE A 104 -11.63 19.33 -13.78
C ILE A 104 -11.17 19.59 -12.35
N GLN A 105 -10.99 20.85 -11.99
CA GLN A 105 -10.52 21.28 -10.67
C GLN A 105 -11.41 22.38 -10.11
N TYR A 106 -11.80 22.22 -8.85
CA TYR A 106 -12.30 23.25 -7.98
C TYR A 106 -11.19 23.88 -7.16
N GLU A 107 -11.22 25.21 -7.00
CA GLU A 107 -10.17 25.95 -6.30
C GLU A 107 -10.68 27.11 -5.46
N ASP A 108 -11.44 28.06 -6.02
CA ASP A 108 -11.83 29.28 -5.31
C ASP A 108 -13.28 29.69 -5.59
N GLU A 109 -13.85 30.57 -4.76
CA GLU A 109 -15.26 30.99 -4.89
C GLU A 109 -15.52 31.87 -6.11
N THR A 110 -14.49 32.56 -6.64
CA THR A 110 -14.65 33.51 -7.74
C THR A 110 -14.64 32.80 -9.09
N ASN A 111 -13.83 31.77 -9.24
CA ASN A 111 -13.66 30.94 -10.43
C ASN A 111 -13.60 29.46 -10.00
N PRO A 112 -14.75 28.88 -9.63
CA PRO A 112 -14.82 27.60 -8.95
C PRO A 112 -14.45 26.42 -9.82
N PHE A 113 -14.32 26.57 -11.15
CA PHE A 113 -13.96 25.46 -12.01
C PHE A 113 -12.87 25.85 -12.99
N ARG A 114 -11.80 25.05 -12.97
CA ARG A 114 -10.69 25.07 -13.91
C ARG A 114 -10.66 23.73 -14.63
N THR A 115 -10.21 23.76 -15.88
CA THR A 115 -9.96 22.54 -16.65
C THR A 115 -8.52 22.52 -17.10
N GLY A 116 -8.02 21.36 -17.50
CA GLY A 116 -6.68 21.27 -18.01
C GLY A 116 -6.35 19.86 -18.47
N PHE A 117 -5.07 19.68 -18.77
CA PHE A 117 -4.52 18.41 -19.19
C PHE A 117 -3.29 18.11 -18.34
N SER A 118 -3.11 16.86 -17.94
CA SER A 118 -1.99 16.43 -17.11
C SER A 118 -1.27 15.25 -17.74
N GLY A 119 0.05 15.23 -17.60
CA GLY A 119 0.92 14.12 -17.95
C GLY A 119 1.81 13.77 -16.75
N VAL A 120 1.76 12.52 -16.30
CA VAL A 120 2.41 12.05 -15.09
C VAL A 120 3.18 10.76 -15.39
N VAL A 121 4.47 10.74 -15.05
CA VAL A 121 5.28 9.53 -15.05
C VAL A 121 5.27 8.94 -13.65
N LYS A 122 4.92 7.66 -13.53
CA LYS A 122 4.89 6.92 -12.28
C LYS A 122 5.90 5.78 -12.33
N HIS A 123 6.76 5.69 -11.33
CA HIS A 123 7.79 4.67 -11.18
C HIS A 123 7.57 3.86 -9.90
N GLN A 124 7.38 2.55 -10.04
CA GLN A 124 7.24 1.61 -8.94
C GLN A 124 8.59 1.41 -8.26
N LEU A 125 8.63 1.68 -6.96
CA LEU A 125 9.78 1.42 -6.09
C LEU A 125 9.71 0.01 -5.49
N ASP A 126 8.49 -0.49 -5.26
CA ASP A 126 8.18 -1.84 -4.79
C ASP A 126 6.78 -2.21 -5.32
N SER A 127 6.36 -3.45 -5.08
CA SER A 127 5.03 -4.00 -5.33
C SER A 127 3.86 -3.15 -4.84
N ASP A 128 4.07 -2.37 -3.77
CA ASP A 128 3.04 -1.55 -3.15
C ASP A 128 3.35 -0.05 -3.16
N ILE A 129 4.54 0.40 -3.59
CA ILE A 129 4.96 1.81 -3.45
C ILE A 129 5.43 2.34 -4.79
N ALA A 130 4.95 3.51 -5.19
CA ALA A 130 5.42 4.20 -6.39
C ALA A 130 5.63 5.70 -6.14
N LEU A 131 6.70 6.23 -6.73
CA LEU A 131 6.96 7.66 -6.84
C LEU A 131 6.44 8.15 -8.19
N PHE A 132 5.96 9.39 -8.26
CA PHE A 132 5.53 9.95 -9.53
C PHE A 132 5.86 11.43 -9.63
N GLY A 133 6.04 11.88 -10.87
CA GLY A 133 6.30 13.27 -11.22
C GLY A 133 5.60 13.61 -12.52
N GLY A 134 5.12 14.84 -12.67
CA GLY A 134 4.37 15.23 -13.84
C GLY A 134 4.25 16.73 -14.04
N ILE A 135 3.63 17.09 -15.16
CA ILE A 135 3.28 18.46 -15.52
C ILE A 135 1.81 18.53 -15.90
N SER A 136 1.15 19.60 -15.50
CA SER A 136 -0.21 19.93 -15.89
C SER A 136 -0.27 21.29 -16.55
N ALA A 137 -1.11 21.41 -17.56
CA ALA A 137 -1.50 22.66 -18.19
C ALA A 137 -2.89 23.04 -17.67
N VAL A 138 -2.95 24.01 -16.74
CA VAL A 138 -4.20 24.50 -16.14
C VAL A 138 -4.73 25.66 -16.97
N VAL A 139 -5.94 25.53 -17.50
CA VAL A 139 -6.62 26.59 -18.22
C VAL A 139 -7.38 27.46 -17.22
N LYS A 140 -6.96 28.72 -17.11
CA LYS A 140 -7.64 29.73 -16.28
C LYS A 140 -8.33 30.75 -17.19
N LYS A 141 -9.63 30.93 -16.98
CA LYS A 141 -10.43 31.95 -17.67
C LYS A 141 -10.71 33.09 -16.70
N GLU A 142 -9.99 34.20 -16.87
CA GLU A 142 -10.27 35.47 -16.19
C GLU A 142 -10.86 36.43 -17.24
N SER A 143 -10.23 37.58 -17.48
CA SER A 143 -10.49 38.44 -18.64
C SER A 143 -9.91 37.88 -19.94
N THR A 144 -8.86 37.07 -19.84
CA THR A 144 -8.25 36.33 -20.96
C THR A 144 -8.04 34.86 -20.60
N VAL A 145 -7.99 34.00 -21.61
CA VAL A 145 -7.64 32.58 -21.41
C VAL A 145 -6.14 32.48 -21.24
N ARG A 146 -5.69 31.92 -20.11
CA ARG A 146 -4.28 31.66 -19.83
C ARG A 146 -4.08 30.18 -19.55
N VAL A 147 -2.94 29.65 -20.01
CA VAL A 147 -2.50 28.29 -19.70
C VAL A 147 -1.33 28.39 -18.73
N LEU A 148 -1.49 27.79 -17.56
CA LEU A 148 -0.53 27.89 -16.47
C LEU A 148 0.09 26.51 -16.21
N PRO A 149 1.42 26.37 -16.23
CA PRO A 149 2.08 25.10 -15.94
C PRO A 149 2.08 24.83 -14.44
N GLU A 150 1.78 23.60 -14.06
CA GLU A 150 1.87 23.11 -12.68
C GLU A 150 2.72 21.82 -12.66
N PHE A 151 3.77 21.82 -11.85
CA PHE A 151 4.60 20.65 -11.60
C PHE A 151 4.04 19.85 -10.44
N ILE A 152 4.02 18.54 -10.57
CA ILE A 152 3.49 17.65 -9.53
C ILE A 152 4.58 16.64 -9.17
N LEU A 153 4.75 16.40 -7.87
CA LEU A 153 5.58 15.32 -7.36
C LEU A 153 4.86 14.62 -6.21
N GLY A 154 4.90 13.29 -6.16
CA GLY A 154 4.23 12.57 -5.09
C GLY A 154 4.64 11.12 -4.94
N ILE A 155 3.98 10.48 -3.97
CA ILE A 155 4.14 9.07 -3.63
C ILE A 155 2.77 8.43 -3.48
N THR A 156 2.63 7.20 -3.93
CA THR A 156 1.40 6.41 -3.84
C THR A 156 1.68 5.03 -3.27
N TRP A 157 0.68 4.48 -2.59
CA TRP A 157 0.60 3.11 -2.14
C TRP A 157 -0.51 2.40 -2.88
N ALA A 158 -0.20 1.25 -3.47
CA ALA A 158 -1.23 0.36 -4.01
C ALA A 158 -2.10 -0.14 -2.86
N LEU A 159 -3.41 -0.04 -3.02
CA LEU A 159 -4.36 -0.70 -2.15
C LEU A 159 -4.46 -2.14 -2.64
N SER A 160 -4.21 -3.08 -1.74
CA SER A 160 -4.47 -4.48 -2.04
C SER A 160 -5.95 -4.59 -2.37
N ALA A 161 -6.27 -4.88 -3.64
CA ALA A 161 -7.59 -5.37 -3.96
C ALA A 161 -7.80 -6.58 -3.05
N SER A 162 -8.75 -6.48 -2.11
CA SER A 162 -9.22 -7.66 -1.40
C SER A 162 -9.51 -8.66 -2.49
N GLU A 163 -8.84 -9.83 -2.47
CA GLU A 163 -9.13 -10.88 -3.43
C GLU A 163 -10.65 -10.94 -3.51
N PRO A 164 -11.25 -10.75 -4.70
CA PRO A 164 -12.70 -10.80 -4.81
C PRO A 164 -13.05 -12.10 -4.13
N VAL A 165 -13.84 -12.02 -3.05
CA VAL A 165 -14.31 -13.20 -2.34
C VAL A 165 -15.07 -13.93 -3.42
N ARG A 166 -14.38 -14.87 -4.09
CA ARG A 166 -14.98 -15.74 -5.07
C ARG A 166 -16.01 -16.40 -4.21
N THR A 167 -17.27 -16.00 -4.42
CA THR A 167 -18.41 -16.78 -3.99
C THR A 167 -18.12 -18.11 -4.63
N ARG A 168 -17.52 -19.01 -3.83
CA ARG A 168 -17.21 -20.34 -4.26
C ARG A 168 -18.59 -20.90 -4.48
N THR A 169 -19.05 -20.90 -5.72
CA THR A 169 -20.26 -21.62 -6.09
C THR A 169 -20.05 -22.98 -5.48
N LEU A 170 -20.86 -23.30 -4.47
CA LEU A 170 -20.88 -24.62 -3.87
C LEU A 170 -21.38 -25.52 -5.00
N GLU A 171 -20.45 -25.94 -5.83
CA GLU A 171 -20.64 -27.03 -6.75
C GLU A 171 -20.93 -28.22 -5.84
N LEU A 172 -22.21 -28.57 -5.76
CA LEU A 172 -22.71 -29.73 -5.03
C LEU A 172 -21.90 -30.92 -5.52
N GLN A 173 -20.92 -31.35 -4.74
CA GLN A 173 -20.23 -32.60 -5.00
C GLN A 173 -21.26 -33.72 -4.90
N PRO A 174 -21.49 -34.50 -5.97
CA PRO A 174 -22.29 -35.70 -5.86
C PRO A 174 -21.60 -36.65 -4.89
N THR A 175 -22.37 -37.07 -3.89
CA THR A 175 -21.95 -37.99 -2.83
C THR A 175 -21.74 -39.36 -3.45
N THR A 176 -20.50 -39.68 -3.84
CA THR A 176 -20.16 -41.02 -4.33
C THR A 176 -19.16 -41.71 -3.40
N SER A 177 -19.73 -42.65 -2.65
CA SER A 177 -19.23 -43.98 -2.32
C SER A 177 -17.89 -44.13 -1.59
N LYS A 178 -18.04 -44.63 -0.36
CA LYS A 178 -17.10 -45.35 0.50
C LYS A 178 -16.05 -46.17 -0.27
N GLN A 179 -14.78 -45.96 0.07
CA GLN A 179 -13.72 -46.96 0.01
C GLN A 179 -12.93 -46.98 1.33
N PRO A 180 -12.26 -48.10 1.64
CA PRO A 180 -11.81 -48.43 2.99
C PRO A 180 -10.59 -47.61 3.41
N ILE A 181 -10.57 -47.26 4.69
CA ILE A 181 -9.48 -46.56 5.36
C ILE A 181 -8.29 -47.52 5.47
N GLU A 182 -7.23 -47.24 4.72
CA GLU A 182 -5.91 -47.77 5.00
C GLU A 182 -5.22 -46.81 5.97
N GLU A 183 -5.06 -47.27 7.20
CA GLU A 183 -4.48 -46.56 8.33
C GLU A 183 -2.97 -46.39 8.10
N VAL A 184 -2.59 -45.32 7.39
CA VAL A 184 -1.20 -44.88 7.31
C VAL A 184 -0.86 -44.21 8.63
N VAL A 185 -0.22 -44.99 9.50
CA VAL A 185 0.44 -44.54 10.73
C VAL A 185 1.54 -43.56 10.34
N VAL A 186 1.22 -42.27 10.35
CA VAL A 186 2.22 -41.19 10.35
C VAL A 186 2.81 -41.17 11.75
N PRO A 187 4.13 -41.37 11.92
CA PRO A 187 4.77 -41.22 13.21
C PRO A 187 4.60 -39.77 13.67
N SER A 188 3.69 -39.56 14.61
CA SER A 188 3.59 -38.32 15.37
C SER A 188 4.86 -38.21 16.22
N ALA A 189 5.90 -37.61 15.63
CA ALA A 189 7.04 -37.12 16.37
C ALA A 189 6.53 -36.01 17.30
N LEU A 190 6.17 -36.40 18.52
CA LEU A 190 5.85 -35.49 19.61
C LEU A 190 6.91 -34.39 19.63
N PRO A 191 6.53 -33.11 19.52
CA PRO A 191 7.49 -32.03 19.67
C PRO A 191 8.11 -32.14 21.08
N PRO A 192 9.39 -31.81 21.22
CA PRO A 192 10.10 -31.93 22.48
C PRO A 192 9.34 -31.15 23.55
N GLN A 193 9.23 -31.77 24.73
CA GLN A 193 8.62 -31.31 25.96
C GLN A 193 9.36 -30.06 26.50
N ARG A 194 9.41 -29.00 25.71
CA ARG A 194 10.09 -27.74 26.01
C ARG A 194 8.99 -26.72 26.29
N ASP A 195 8.92 -26.31 27.54
CA ASP A 195 8.01 -25.25 27.98
C ASP A 195 8.31 -23.91 27.29
N ILE A 196 9.46 -23.78 26.62
CA ILE A 196 9.94 -22.58 25.94
C ILE A 196 10.46 -22.92 24.54
N ILE A 197 9.95 -22.22 23.53
CA ILE A 197 10.44 -22.26 22.14
C ILE A 197 11.02 -20.90 21.76
N GLU A 198 12.21 -20.91 21.17
CA GLU A 198 12.87 -19.71 20.63
C GLU A 198 12.78 -19.69 19.11
N ALA A 199 12.39 -18.54 18.54
CA ALA A 199 12.27 -18.35 17.11
C ALA A 199 12.94 -17.05 16.67
N THR A 200 13.94 -17.17 15.79
CA THR A 200 14.53 -16.03 15.09
C THR A 200 13.84 -15.82 13.75
N HIS A 201 13.98 -14.63 13.16
CA HIS A 201 13.53 -14.33 11.79
C HIS A 201 12.02 -14.50 11.53
N VAL A 202 11.19 -14.45 12.58
CA VAL A 202 9.73 -14.44 12.43
C VAL A 202 9.28 -13.20 11.65
N PHE A 203 9.94 -12.07 11.89
CA PHE A 203 9.71 -10.82 11.17
C PHE A 203 10.88 -10.47 10.25
N LYS A 204 10.57 -9.81 9.13
CA LYS A 204 11.59 -9.12 8.31
C LYS A 204 12.25 -8.00 9.12
N VAL A 205 13.52 -7.72 8.84
CA VAL A 205 14.26 -6.59 9.43
C VAL A 205 13.49 -5.29 9.20
N ASN A 206 13.38 -4.45 10.23
CA ASN A 206 12.61 -3.20 10.21
C ASN A 206 11.14 -3.34 9.79
N SER A 207 10.54 -4.51 10.04
CA SER A 207 9.18 -4.81 9.63
C SER A 207 8.37 -5.45 10.75
N SER A 208 7.06 -5.24 10.71
CA SER A 208 6.07 -5.94 11.55
C SER A 208 5.39 -7.11 10.83
N TYR A 209 5.71 -7.34 9.56
CA TYR A 209 5.16 -8.44 8.77
C TYR A 209 5.86 -9.75 9.10
N ILE A 210 5.06 -10.78 9.38
CA ILE A 210 5.51 -12.15 9.63
C ILE A 210 5.98 -12.73 8.30
N THR A 211 7.23 -13.19 8.23
CA THR A 211 7.83 -13.80 7.04
C THR A 211 8.10 -15.29 7.23
N ASN A 212 8.36 -15.73 8.46
CA ASN A 212 8.53 -17.14 8.78
C ASN A 212 7.42 -17.58 9.74
N GLU A 213 6.43 -18.27 9.19
CA GLU A 213 5.26 -18.74 9.94
C GLU A 213 5.47 -20.12 10.57
N LYS A 214 6.55 -20.84 10.23
CA LYS A 214 6.71 -22.27 10.57
C LYS A 214 6.53 -22.53 12.07
N VAL A 215 7.28 -21.82 12.90
CA VAL A 215 7.23 -21.99 14.36
C VAL A 215 5.88 -21.54 14.94
N LEU A 216 5.24 -20.53 14.35
CA LEU A 216 3.93 -20.08 14.80
C LEU A 216 2.84 -21.12 14.48
N LYS A 217 2.91 -21.76 13.31
CA LYS A 217 2.00 -22.85 12.93
C LYS A 217 2.18 -24.09 13.80
N GLU A 218 3.43 -24.46 14.11
CA GLU A 218 3.72 -25.53 15.06
C GLU A 218 3.15 -25.22 16.46
N SER A 219 3.26 -23.97 16.91
CA SER A 219 2.67 -23.52 18.18
C SER A 219 1.14 -23.58 18.17
N ILE A 220 0.50 -23.17 17.07
CA ILE A 220 -0.96 -23.25 16.90
C ILE A 220 -1.43 -24.70 16.94
N GLN A 221 -0.73 -25.60 16.23
CA GLN A 221 -1.05 -27.03 16.24
C GLN A 221 -0.99 -27.60 17.66
N TYR A 222 0.07 -27.28 18.40
CA TYR A 222 0.24 -27.69 19.78
C TYR A 222 -0.90 -27.21 20.70
N LEU A 223 -1.42 -25.99 20.46
CA LEU A 223 -2.52 -25.41 21.23
C LEU A 223 -3.90 -25.99 20.90
N HIS A 224 -4.09 -26.46 19.67
CA HIS A 224 -5.30 -27.20 19.28
C HIS A 224 -5.37 -28.56 19.96
N GLU A 225 -4.24 -29.24 20.10
CA GLU A 225 -4.14 -30.51 20.82
C GLU A 225 -4.33 -30.37 22.34
N ARG A 226 -4.12 -29.17 22.89
CA ARG A 226 -4.16 -28.88 24.33
C ARG A 226 -5.04 -27.67 24.63
N PRO A 227 -6.37 -27.81 24.64
CA PRO A 227 -7.30 -26.68 24.75
C PRO A 227 -7.16 -25.88 26.07
N ASN A 228 -6.64 -26.50 27.13
CA ASN A 228 -6.41 -25.87 28.44
C ASN A 228 -5.05 -25.14 28.55
N MET A 229 -4.24 -25.18 27.50
CA MET A 229 -2.93 -24.55 27.45
C MET A 229 -3.03 -23.10 26.98
N ASN A 230 -2.31 -22.21 27.65
CA ASN A 230 -2.13 -20.81 27.28
C ASN A 230 -0.70 -20.58 26.78
N ILE A 231 -0.51 -19.52 25.99
CA ILE A 231 0.82 -19.09 25.56
C ILE A 231 1.14 -17.68 26.05
N ARG A 232 2.41 -17.50 26.41
CA ARG A 232 3.03 -16.19 26.57
C ARG A 232 4.11 -16.01 25.52
N ILE A 233 3.94 -15.01 24.67
CA ILE A 233 4.89 -14.64 23.63
C ILE A 233 5.68 -13.43 24.10
N VAL A 234 7.00 -13.55 24.23
CA VAL A 234 7.89 -12.42 24.48
C VAL A 234 8.56 -12.00 23.18
N ASN A 235 8.18 -10.83 22.68
CA ASN A 235 8.77 -10.22 21.50
C ASN A 235 9.98 -9.36 21.92
N LYS A 236 11.17 -9.73 21.46
CA LYS A 236 12.38 -8.95 21.66
C LYS A 236 12.85 -8.31 20.36
N HIS A 237 13.42 -7.12 20.47
CA HIS A 237 13.81 -6.29 19.33
C HIS A 237 15.33 -6.24 19.17
N SER A 238 15.78 -5.85 17.98
CA SER A 238 17.20 -5.64 17.68
C SER A 238 17.71 -4.33 18.27
N LYS A 239 19.02 -4.25 18.56
CA LYS A 239 19.70 -3.04 19.05
C LYS A 239 19.57 -1.79 18.15
N GLY A 240 19.33 -1.94 16.86
CA GLY A 240 19.22 -0.81 15.92
C GLY A 240 17.95 0.03 16.09
N GLY A 241 18.04 1.34 15.83
CA GLY A 241 16.90 2.27 15.79
C GLY A 241 16.72 3.12 17.06
N THR A 242 15.83 4.12 16.98
CA THR A 242 15.48 4.96 18.13
C THR A 242 14.51 4.24 19.07
N ILE A 243 14.50 4.59 20.36
CA ILE A 243 13.57 4.02 21.35
C ILE A 243 12.11 4.20 20.90
N ALA A 244 11.76 5.38 20.37
CA ALA A 244 10.42 5.68 19.90
C ALA A 244 10.00 4.78 18.71
N TYR A 245 10.91 4.61 17.74
CA TYR A 245 10.69 3.72 16.60
C TYR A 245 10.53 2.26 17.04
N ASN A 246 11.43 1.78 17.91
CA ASN A 246 11.38 0.41 18.40
C ASN A 246 10.13 0.14 19.23
N LYS A 247 9.66 1.09 20.04
CA LYS A 247 8.38 1.00 20.75
C LYS A 247 7.19 0.89 19.78
N TRP A 248 7.16 1.74 18.76
CA TRP A 248 6.11 1.71 17.72
C TRP A 248 6.10 0.39 16.94
N LEU A 249 7.26 -0.05 16.46
CA LEU A 249 7.41 -1.28 15.65
C LEU A 249 7.01 -2.51 16.46
N THR A 250 7.42 -2.53 17.72
CA THR A 250 7.14 -3.61 18.66
C THR A 250 5.64 -3.75 18.93
N LYS A 251 4.92 -2.65 19.18
CA LYS A 251 3.46 -2.68 19.33
C LYS A 251 2.76 -3.28 18.10
N ARG A 252 3.20 -2.90 16.90
CA ARG A 252 2.64 -3.46 15.65
C ARG A 252 2.90 -4.96 15.50
N ARG A 253 4.05 -5.44 15.94
CA ARG A 253 4.38 -6.87 15.95
C ARG A 253 3.48 -7.66 16.90
N GLU A 254 3.18 -7.10 18.09
CA GLU A 254 2.24 -7.71 19.03
C GLU A 254 0.84 -7.84 18.42
N GLU A 255 0.33 -6.76 17.81
CA GLU A 255 -0.97 -6.75 17.14
C GLU A 255 -1.03 -7.80 16.02
N ARG A 256 0.03 -7.91 15.21
CA ARG A 256 0.13 -8.89 14.12
C ARG A 256 0.17 -10.33 14.62
N LEU A 257 0.94 -10.61 15.68
CA LEU A 257 0.97 -11.93 16.31
C LEU A 257 -0.41 -12.28 16.87
N ARG A 258 -1.05 -11.37 17.59
CA ARG A 258 -2.41 -11.62 18.13
C ARG A 258 -3.39 -11.94 17.02
N ALA A 259 -3.40 -11.14 15.95
CA ALA A 259 -4.25 -11.38 14.79
C ALA A 259 -3.94 -12.72 14.10
N PHE A 260 -2.66 -13.11 14.03
CA PHE A 260 -2.25 -14.38 13.46
C PHE A 260 -2.82 -15.58 14.23
N TYR A 261 -2.70 -15.60 15.57
CA TYR A 261 -3.24 -16.69 16.39
C TYR A 261 -4.77 -16.73 16.37
N VAL A 262 -5.44 -15.57 16.48
CA VAL A 262 -6.91 -15.49 16.45
C VAL A 262 -7.47 -15.98 15.10
N ARG A 263 -6.85 -15.59 13.99
CA ARG A 263 -7.26 -16.04 12.65
C ARG A 263 -7.12 -17.55 12.46
N ASN A 264 -6.20 -18.18 13.20
CA ASN A 264 -5.99 -19.62 13.17
C ASN A 264 -6.73 -20.37 14.29
N GLY A 265 -7.78 -19.76 14.86
CA GLY A 265 -8.73 -20.42 15.76
C GLY A 265 -8.31 -20.46 17.23
N ILE A 266 -7.27 -19.72 17.64
CA ILE A 266 -6.89 -19.62 19.05
C ILE A 266 -7.60 -18.42 19.69
N THR A 267 -8.40 -18.68 20.73
CA THR A 267 -9.13 -17.62 21.45
C THR A 267 -8.15 -16.60 22.05
N GLY A 268 -8.46 -15.30 21.92
CA GLY A 268 -7.55 -14.22 22.32
C GLY A 268 -7.14 -14.21 23.80
N ASN A 269 -7.95 -14.80 24.68
CA ASN A 269 -7.63 -14.95 26.12
C ASN A 269 -6.54 -15.99 26.39
N ARG A 270 -6.27 -16.91 25.45
CA ARG A 270 -5.19 -17.92 25.55
C ARG A 270 -3.84 -17.39 25.09
N VAL A 271 -3.77 -16.15 24.58
CA VAL A 271 -2.57 -15.56 23.97
C VAL A 271 -2.18 -14.28 24.71
N GLU A 272 -1.19 -14.39 25.59
CA GLU A 272 -0.52 -13.24 26.20
C GLU A 272 0.70 -12.84 25.36
N ILE A 273 0.82 -11.56 25.01
CA ILE A 273 2.00 -11.05 24.28
C ILE A 273 2.60 -9.91 25.09
N ARG A 274 3.90 -10.00 25.36
CA ARG A 274 4.68 -8.97 26.03
C ARG A 274 5.86 -8.57 25.17
N SER A 275 6.27 -7.33 25.31
CA SER A 275 7.48 -6.85 24.66
C SER A 275 8.51 -6.38 25.67
N ASN A 276 9.76 -6.74 25.41
CA ASN A 276 10.89 -6.27 26.20
C ASN A 276 11.73 -5.30 25.36
N ILE A 277 11.58 -4.01 25.66
CA ILE A 277 12.30 -2.91 24.99
C ILE A 277 13.67 -2.64 25.66
N ASN A 278 13.94 -3.23 26.82
CA ASN A 278 15.13 -2.92 27.61
C ASN A 278 16.27 -3.95 27.46
N GLN A 279 16.08 -5.00 26.65
CA GLN A 279 17.12 -5.99 26.38
C GLN A 279 17.71 -5.79 24.99
N GLU A 280 18.99 -5.41 24.94
CA GLU A 280 19.75 -5.36 23.71
C GLU A 280 19.97 -6.78 23.18
N LEU A 281 19.45 -7.10 22.00
CA LEU A 281 19.75 -8.34 21.29
C LEU A 281 20.32 -8.06 19.90
N ILE A 282 21.14 -9.01 19.46
CA ILE A 282 21.78 -9.00 18.14
C ILE A 282 20.73 -9.25 17.04
N LEU A 283 19.67 -10.01 17.33
CA LEU A 283 18.60 -10.33 16.38
C LEU A 283 17.20 -10.22 17.01
N PRO A 284 16.16 -9.87 16.22
CA PRO A 284 14.78 -9.97 16.67
C PRO A 284 14.44 -11.43 16.96
N LEU A 285 13.99 -11.67 18.18
CA LEU A 285 13.81 -13.00 18.75
C LEU A 285 12.45 -13.07 19.44
N ILE A 286 11.73 -14.16 19.20
CA ILE A 286 10.47 -14.46 19.88
C ILE A 286 10.70 -15.65 20.80
N TYR A 287 10.22 -15.52 22.04
CA TYR A 287 10.07 -16.64 22.97
C TYR A 287 8.59 -16.99 23.09
N ILE A 288 8.25 -18.26 22.95
CA ILE A 288 6.90 -18.78 23.19
C ILE A 288 6.97 -19.69 24.41
N GLN A 289 6.24 -19.33 25.46
CA GLN A 289 6.16 -20.09 26.70
C GLN A 289 4.76 -20.68 26.86
N TYR A 290 4.69 -21.98 27.14
CA TYR A 290 3.42 -22.69 27.35
C TYR A 290 3.15 -22.83 28.85
N HIS A 291 1.91 -22.60 29.26
CA HIS A 291 1.49 -22.77 30.66
C HIS A 291 0.02 -23.15 30.75
N ASN A 292 -0.36 -23.94 31.75
CA ASN A 292 -1.76 -24.29 31.98
C ASN A 292 -2.54 -23.05 32.44
N ALA A 293 -3.83 -22.99 32.07
CA ALA A 293 -4.75 -22.04 32.68
C ALA A 293 -4.89 -22.38 34.17
N ASN A 294 -4.42 -21.48 35.04
CA ASN A 294 -4.70 -21.52 36.47
C ASN A 294 -6.15 -21.17 36.75
#